data_AF-A0A9J6GUB7-F1
#
_entry.id   AF-A0A9J6GUB7-F1
#
_cell.length_a   1.000
_cell.length_b   1.000
_cell.length_c   1.000
_cell.angle_alpha   90.00
_cell.angle_beta   90.00
_cell.angle_gamma   90.00
#
_symmetry.space_group_name_H-M   'P 1'
#
loop_
_entity.id
_entity.type
_entity.pdbx_description
1 polymer ?
#
loop_
_entity_poly.entity_id
_entity_poly.type
_entity_poly.pdbx_seq_one_letter_code
_entity_poly.pdbx_strand_id
1 'polypeptide(L)'
;MRFPAKYVQEVLSVVGEDTGLSPRTVAKLKACLRGNLVSPKRRPRDVTISSTRTVKHDSFTVHTIRLKVQSMYAKREILTLDSVQKAVNEDDDLPNFTKTTLWR
;
A
#
# COMPACT_ATOMS: atom_id res chain seq x y z
N MET A 1 -32.98 -25.94 -13.77
CA MET A 1 -33.16 -26.85 -12.61
C MET A 1 -32.67 -26.14 -11.36
N ARG A 2 -33.51 -25.97 -10.32
CA ARG A 2 -33.13 -25.24 -9.09
C ARG A 2 -33.14 -26.25 -7.94
N PHE A 3 -31.97 -26.49 -7.34
CA PHE A 3 -31.86 -27.43 -6.23
C PHE A 3 -32.45 -26.82 -4.93
N PRO A 4 -33.03 -27.63 -4.03
CA PRO A 4 -33.56 -27.14 -2.76
C PRO A 4 -32.42 -26.64 -1.85
N ALA A 5 -32.67 -25.58 -1.09
CA ALA A 5 -31.64 -24.90 -0.29
C ALA A 5 -30.95 -25.82 0.74
N LYS A 6 -31.68 -26.79 1.29
CA LYS A 6 -31.18 -27.74 2.30
C LYS A 6 -30.03 -28.60 1.77
N TYR A 7 -30.21 -29.19 0.59
CA TYR A 7 -29.19 -30.03 -0.05
C TYR A 7 -27.93 -29.22 -0.43
N VAL A 8 -28.09 -27.95 -0.81
CA VAL A 8 -26.94 -27.09 -1.12
C VAL A 8 -26.12 -26.78 0.14
N GLN A 9 -26.77 -26.61 1.29
CA GLN A 9 -26.07 -26.37 2.56
C GLN A 9 -25.29 -27.61 3.03
N GLU A 10 -25.87 -28.79 2.88
CA GLU A 10 -25.25 -30.06 3.24
C GLU A 10 -23.99 -30.35 2.41
N VAL A 11 -24.04 -30.10 1.10
CA VAL A 11 -22.85 -30.22 0.24
C VAL A 11 -21.77 -29.21 0.65
N LEU A 12 -22.16 -27.98 1.05
CA LEU A 12 -21.20 -26.98 1.48
C LEU A 12 -20.58 -27.27 2.87
N SER A 13 -21.30 -27.96 3.76
CA SER A 13 -20.74 -28.38 5.05
C SER A 13 -19.74 -29.51 4.88
N VAL A 14 -20.07 -30.55 4.11
CA VAL A 14 -19.15 -31.68 3.84
C VAL A 14 -17.88 -31.18 3.17
N VAL A 15 -17.99 -30.37 2.12
CA VAL A 15 -16.82 -29.79 1.45
C VAL A 15 -16.02 -28.87 2.39
N GLY A 16 -16.68 -28.18 3.31
CA GLY A 16 -16.02 -27.35 4.31
C GLY A 16 -15.21 -28.16 5.33
N GLU A 17 -15.75 -29.29 5.77
CA GLU A 17 -15.07 -30.24 6.66
C GLU A 17 -13.85 -30.88 5.98
N ASP A 18 -14.00 -31.32 4.73
CA ASP A 18 -12.91 -31.95 3.94
C ASP A 18 -11.76 -30.97 3.64
N THR A 19 -12.09 -29.70 3.37
CA THR A 19 -11.09 -28.69 2.98
C THR A 19 -10.59 -27.84 4.16
N GLY A 20 -11.18 -27.99 5.35
CA GLY A 20 -10.91 -27.13 6.50
C GLY A 20 -11.33 -25.66 6.29
N LEU A 21 -12.19 -25.37 5.31
CA LEU A 21 -12.66 -24.03 4.98
C LEU A 21 -14.10 -23.84 5.48
N SER A 22 -14.41 -22.61 5.93
CA SER A 22 -15.80 -22.29 6.28
C SER A 22 -16.73 -22.46 5.06
N PRO A 23 -17.95 -23.00 5.22
CA PRO A 23 -18.95 -23.14 4.15
C PRO A 23 -19.21 -21.82 3.40
N ARG A 24 -19.09 -20.67 4.10
CA ARG A 24 -19.21 -19.33 3.51
C ARG A 24 -18.08 -19.01 2.53
N THR A 25 -16.86 -19.47 2.82
CA THR A 25 -15.69 -19.28 1.95
C THR A 25 -15.82 -20.14 0.70
N VAL A 26 -16.23 -21.40 0.86
CA VAL A 26 -16.50 -22.33 -0.25
C VAL A 26 -17.58 -21.77 -1.20
N ALA A 27 -18.67 -21.22 -0.64
CA ALA A 27 -19.72 -20.58 -1.44
C ALA A 27 -19.21 -19.35 -2.23
N LYS A 28 -18.33 -18.54 -1.63
CA LYS A 28 -17.69 -17.40 -2.32
C LYS A 28 -16.75 -17.86 -3.43
N LEU A 29 -15.94 -18.90 -3.17
CA LEU A 29 -15.05 -19.47 -4.18
C LEU A 29 -15.82 -20.04 -5.37
N LYS A 30 -16.96 -20.71 -5.14
CA LYS A 30 -17.85 -21.18 -6.22
C LYS A 30 -18.32 -20.05 -7.13
N ALA A 31 -18.58 -18.87 -6.59
CA ALA A 31 -18.95 -17.70 -7.38
C ALA A 31 -17.76 -17.18 -8.22
N CYS A 32 -16.54 -17.24 -7.68
CA CYS A 32 -15.32 -16.86 -8.39
C CYS A 32 -14.89 -17.87 -9.46
N LEU A 33 -15.15 -19.18 -9.25
CA LEU A 33 -14.78 -20.27 -10.16
C LEU A 33 -15.62 -20.33 -11.45
N ARG A 34 -16.73 -19.58 -11.53
CA ARG A 34 -17.50 -19.45 -12.78
C ARG A 34 -16.79 -18.61 -13.85
N GLY A 35 -15.61 -18.08 -13.55
CA GLY A 35 -14.71 -17.40 -14.49
C GLY A 35 -13.24 -17.77 -14.19
N ASN A 36 -12.30 -16.93 -14.65
CA ASN A 36 -10.88 -17.14 -14.38
C ASN A 36 -10.58 -17.07 -12.87
N LEU A 37 -9.62 -17.86 -12.40
CA LEU A 37 -9.11 -17.79 -11.02
C LEU A 37 -8.52 -16.40 -10.77
N VAL A 38 -9.30 -15.51 -10.17
CA VAL A 38 -8.84 -14.17 -9.78
C VAL A 38 -8.27 -14.26 -8.37
N SER A 39 -7.02 -13.80 -8.22
CA SER A 39 -6.42 -13.62 -6.89
C SER A 39 -7.31 -12.71 -6.04
N PRO A 40 -7.46 -12.97 -4.74
CA PRO A 40 -8.27 -12.13 -3.87
C PRO A 40 -7.90 -10.64 -4.02
N LYS A 41 -8.91 -9.77 -4.10
CA LYS A 41 -8.69 -8.33 -4.21
C LYS A 41 -7.77 -7.89 -3.07
N ARG A 42 -6.59 -7.37 -3.40
CA ARG A 42 -5.66 -6.81 -2.42
C ARG A 42 -6.41 -5.77 -1.60
N ARG A 43 -6.29 -5.84 -0.28
CA ARG A 43 -6.84 -4.79 0.60
C ARG A 43 -6.27 -3.45 0.12
N PRO A 44 -7.09 -2.39 0.02
CA PRO A 44 -6.56 -1.08 -0.31
C PRO A 44 -5.50 -0.75 0.74
N ARG A 45 -4.26 -0.51 0.27
CA ARG A 45 -3.19 -0.04 1.14
C ARG A 45 -3.66 1.30 1.70
N ASP A 46 -3.53 1.49 3.01
CA ASP A 46 -3.86 2.78 3.61
C ASP A 46 -3.08 3.86 2.88
N VAL A 47 -3.80 4.77 2.22
CA VAL A 47 -3.22 5.77 1.32
C VAL A 47 -2.32 6.72 2.12
N THR A 48 -2.63 6.90 3.41
CA THR A 48 -1.82 7.68 4.35
C THR A 48 -0.42 7.09 4.51
N ILE A 49 -0.30 5.76 4.65
CA ILE A 49 0.97 5.05 4.81
C ILE A 49 1.69 4.88 3.46
N SER A 50 0.97 4.71 2.35
CA SER A 50 1.60 4.49 1.04
C SER A 50 2.27 5.72 0.42
N SER A 51 1.98 6.91 0.95
CA SER A 51 2.42 8.19 0.40
C SER A 51 3.47 8.93 1.23
N THR A 52 3.85 8.39 2.39
CA THR A 52 4.91 8.97 3.23
C THR A 52 6.28 8.79 2.59
N ARG A 53 7.16 9.76 2.82
CA ARG A 53 8.54 9.74 2.30
C ARG A 53 9.30 8.47 2.70
N THR A 54 9.02 7.91 3.87
CA THR A 54 9.64 6.67 4.40
C THR A 54 9.23 5.40 3.66
N VAL A 55 8.09 5.40 2.95
CA VAL A 55 7.60 4.23 2.21
C VAL A 55 7.88 4.36 0.71
N LYS A 56 7.94 5.59 0.19
CA LYS A 56 8.22 5.86 -1.23
C LYS A 56 9.71 5.90 -1.57
N HIS A 57 10.55 6.35 -0.66
CA HIS A 57 11.96 6.63 -0.94
C HIS A 57 12.87 5.71 -0.13
N ASP A 58 13.98 5.32 -0.73
CA ASP A 58 14.96 4.45 -0.07
C ASP A 58 15.59 5.19 1.13
N SER A 59 15.97 4.42 2.13
CA SER A 59 16.65 4.85 3.34
C SER A 59 17.82 5.80 3.07
N PHE A 60 18.60 5.55 2.02
CA PHE A 60 19.70 6.41 1.59
C PHE A 60 19.23 7.81 1.21
N THR A 61 18.22 7.90 0.35
CA THR A 61 17.66 9.20 -0.09
C THR A 61 17.03 9.99 1.05
N VAL A 62 16.42 9.30 2.02
CA VAL A 62 15.90 9.97 3.24
C VAL A 62 17.05 10.54 4.07
N HIS A 63 18.16 9.80 4.17
CA HIS A 63 19.35 10.22 4.89
C HIS A 63 20.02 11.45 4.25
N THR A 64 20.19 11.47 2.93
CA THR A 64 20.79 12.59 2.21
C THR A 64 19.98 13.88 2.37
N ILE A 65 18.65 13.82 2.27
CA ILE A 65 17.78 14.98 2.54
C ILE A 65 17.95 15.48 3.98
N ARG A 66 18.07 14.57 4.95
CA ARG A 66 18.30 14.93 6.36
C ARG A 66 19.62 15.66 6.55
N LEU A 67 20.69 15.20 5.91
CA LEU A 67 22.00 15.86 5.92
C LEU A 67 21.93 17.25 5.28
N LYS A 68 21.19 17.40 4.18
CA LYS A 68 21.01 18.71 3.52
C LYS A 68 20.32 19.70 4.45
N VAL A 69 19.20 19.30 5.08
CA VAL A 69 18.49 20.12 6.07
C VAL A 69 19.41 20.49 7.25
N GLN A 70 20.20 19.54 7.74
CA GLN A 70 21.15 19.79 8.83
C GLN A 70 22.23 20.79 8.41
N SER A 71 22.73 20.71 7.18
CA SER A 71 23.72 21.66 6.64
C SER A 71 23.17 23.08 6.52
N MET A 72 21.89 23.22 6.11
CA MET A 72 21.20 24.51 6.05
C MET A 72 21.00 25.10 7.45
N TYR A 73 20.64 24.25 8.42
CA TYR A 73 20.54 24.66 9.84
C TYR A 73 21.88 25.17 10.37
N ALA A 74 22.98 24.47 10.07
CA ALA A 74 24.32 24.85 10.49
C ALA A 74 24.76 26.21 9.92
N LYS A 75 24.32 26.54 8.69
CA LYS A 75 24.54 27.84 8.03
C LYS A 75 23.65 28.97 8.55
N ARG A 76 22.73 28.68 9.48
CA ARG A 76 21.72 29.62 10.01
C ARG A 76 20.80 30.21 8.92
N GLU A 77 20.56 29.46 7.85
CA GLU A 77 19.60 29.85 6.82
C GLU A 77 18.16 29.65 7.32
N ILE A 78 17.22 30.44 6.78
CA ILE A 78 15.80 30.30 7.14
C ILE A 78 15.26 29.01 6.50
N LEU A 79 15.02 28.01 7.34
CA LEU A 79 14.47 26.71 6.94
C LEU A 79 12.96 26.83 6.67
N THR A 80 12.62 27.32 5.49
CA THR A 80 11.26 27.19 4.97
C THR A 80 11.12 25.91 4.16
N LEU A 81 9.92 25.35 4.09
CA LEU A 81 9.66 24.15 3.27
C LEU A 81 10.05 24.36 1.81
N ASP A 82 9.86 25.59 1.31
CA ASP A 82 10.24 26.01 -0.04
C ASP A 82 11.76 26.06 -0.24
N SER A 83 12.50 26.57 0.76
CA SER A 83 13.97 26.58 0.71
C SER A 83 14.55 25.17 0.69
N VAL A 84 13.99 24.25 1.49
CA VAL A 84 14.43 22.86 1.53
C VAL A 84 14.07 22.17 0.21
N GLN A 85 12.87 22.38 -0.32
CA GLN A 85 12.49 21.82 -1.61
C GLN A 85 13.41 22.28 -2.73
N LYS A 86 13.73 23.58 -2.77
CA LYS A 86 14.65 24.14 -3.77
C LYS A 86 16.06 23.52 -3.63
N ALA A 87 16.61 23.48 -2.43
CA ALA A 87 17.93 22.94 -2.17
C ALA A 87 18.05 21.44 -2.47
N VAL A 88 16.96 20.66 -2.34
CA VAL A 88 16.95 19.24 -2.67
C VAL A 88 16.78 19.01 -4.18
N ASN A 89 15.99 19.85 -4.87
CA ASN A 89 15.77 19.73 -6.31
C ASN A 89 16.94 20.30 -7.15
N GLU A 90 17.81 21.12 -6.56
CA GLU A 90 19.04 21.63 -7.19
C GLU A 90 20.19 20.62 -7.17
N ASP A 91 20.13 19.57 -6.34
CA ASP A 91 21.13 18.49 -6.35
C ASP A 91 20.79 17.46 -7.44
N ASP A 92 21.69 17.30 -8.43
CA ASP A 92 21.52 16.34 -9.52
C ASP A 92 21.42 14.88 -9.05
N ASP A 93 21.99 14.57 -7.88
CA ASP A 93 22.00 13.22 -7.28
C ASP A 93 20.69 12.87 -6.53
N LEU A 94 19.79 13.85 -6.35
CA LEU A 94 18.55 13.70 -5.60
C LEU A 94 17.32 13.75 -6.54
N PRO A 95 16.27 12.95 -6.27
CA PRO A 95 15.07 12.99 -7.06
C PRO A 95 14.30 14.30 -6.82
N ASN A 96 13.57 14.76 -7.84
CA ASN A 96 12.74 15.95 -7.70
C ASN A 96 11.51 15.70 -6.80
N PHE A 97 11.31 16.57 -5.81
CA PHE A 97 10.19 16.53 -4.89
C PHE A 97 9.21 17.68 -5.12
N THR A 98 7.93 17.40 -4.86
CA THR A 98 6.88 18.41 -4.72
C THR A 98 6.72 18.81 -3.25
N LYS A 99 6.19 20.01 -2.96
CA LYS A 99 5.93 20.48 -1.58
C LYS A 99 5.12 19.48 -0.76
N THR A 100 4.09 18.90 -1.37
CA THR A 100 3.20 17.94 -0.73
C THR A 100 3.90 16.63 -0.39
N THR A 101 4.83 16.17 -1.23
CA THR A 101 5.65 14.97 -0.95
C THR A 101 6.71 15.20 0.11
N LEU A 102 7.23 16.44 0.25
CA LEU A 102 8.21 16.76 1.28
C LEU A 102 7.56 16.94 2.67
N TRP A 103 6.30 17.40 2.70
CA TRP A 103 5.53 17.62 3.93
C TRP A 103 4.93 16.33 4.53
N ARG A 104 4.65 15.30 3.71
CA ARG A 104 4.03 14.02 4.12
C ARG A 104 5.05 12.98 4.57
#